data_AF-A0A815TEC6-F1
#
_entry.id   AF-A0A815TEC6-F1
#
_cell.length_a   1.000
_cell.length_b   1.000
_cell.length_c   1.000
_cell.angle_alpha   90.00
_cell.angle_beta   90.00
_cell.angle_gamma   90.00
#
_symmetry.space_group_name_H-M   'P 1'
#
loop_
_entity.id
_entity.type
_entity.pdbx_description
1 polymer ?
#
loop_
_entity_poly.entity_id
_entity_poly.type
_entity_poly.pdbx_seq_one_letter_code
_entity_poly.pdbx_strand_id
1 'polypeptide(L)'
;MAEATTTTNVAPTVATPAIPNTKLSTHRFNIDQQCPIQAVTVYNDRAEVTRLLRHHFDVEGTYDLIFEGFSPFVDQTSLHVSGGTGKACTILEVSYQTCYENAKPETDLSSLEKLQSEFNQIEDNVGVH
;
A
#
# COMPACT_ATOMS: atom_id res chain seq x y z
N MET A 1 15.05 -38.58 -62.96
CA MET A 1 16.00 -37.99 -62.02
C MET A 1 15.25 -36.92 -61.26
N ALA A 2 15.06 -37.09 -59.96
CA ALA A 2 14.24 -36.23 -59.12
C ALA A 2 15.17 -35.30 -58.34
N GLU A 3 14.99 -33.98 -58.50
CA GLU A 3 15.65 -32.97 -57.66
C GLU A 3 14.75 -32.67 -56.46
N ALA A 4 15.30 -32.86 -55.27
CA ALA A 4 14.66 -32.54 -53.99
C ALA A 4 14.95 -31.07 -53.64
N THR A 5 13.91 -30.23 -53.61
CA THR A 5 14.02 -28.84 -53.15
C THR A 5 13.88 -28.80 -51.62
N THR A 6 14.98 -28.56 -50.92
CA THR A 6 15.00 -28.35 -49.46
C THR A 6 14.38 -26.99 -49.13
N THR A 7 13.23 -26.99 -48.46
CA THR A 7 12.59 -25.76 -47.95
C THR A 7 13.09 -25.49 -46.54
N THR A 8 13.86 -24.42 -46.36
CA THR A 8 14.28 -23.92 -45.03
C THR A 8 13.11 -23.22 -44.36
N ASN A 9 12.57 -23.83 -43.31
CA ASN A 9 11.50 -23.26 -42.50
C ASN A 9 12.08 -22.24 -41.51
N VAL A 10 11.92 -20.94 -41.78
CA VAL A 10 12.29 -19.88 -40.84
C VAL A 10 11.09 -19.64 -39.93
N ALA A 11 11.20 -20.09 -38.68
CA ALA A 11 10.21 -19.82 -37.65
C ALA A 11 10.13 -18.29 -37.38
N PRO A 12 8.94 -17.69 -37.28
CA PRO A 12 8.82 -16.31 -36.83
C PRO A 12 9.14 -16.26 -35.34
N THR A 13 10.25 -15.61 -34.99
CA THR A 13 10.52 -15.18 -33.61
C THR A 13 9.40 -14.24 -33.20
N VAL A 14 8.48 -14.73 -32.38
CA VAL A 14 7.48 -13.90 -31.69
C VAL A 14 8.26 -12.95 -30.80
N ALA A 15 8.37 -11.70 -31.21
CA ALA A 15 8.88 -10.64 -30.36
C ALA A 15 7.90 -10.51 -29.19
N THR A 16 8.30 -11.01 -28.02
CA THR A 16 7.62 -10.69 -26.77
C THR A 16 7.62 -9.17 -26.63
N PRO A 17 6.46 -8.49 -26.61
CA PRO A 17 6.44 -7.06 -26.38
C PRO A 17 7.04 -6.81 -24.99
N ALA A 18 8.17 -6.10 -24.97
CA ALA A 18 8.76 -5.60 -23.74
C ALA A 18 7.72 -4.69 -23.08
N ILE A 19 7.19 -5.12 -21.93
CA ILE A 19 6.31 -4.30 -21.11
C ILE A 19 7.13 -3.06 -20.73
N PRO A 20 6.76 -1.85 -21.18
CA PRO A 20 7.45 -0.65 -20.73
C PRO A 20 7.27 -0.58 -19.22
N ASN A 21 8.38 -0.50 -18.49
CA ASN A 21 8.42 -0.18 -17.05
C ASN A 21 7.95 1.26 -16.86
N THR A 22 6.65 1.46 -17.09
CA THR A 22 5.96 2.72 -16.90
C THR A 22 5.71 2.79 -15.40
N LYS A 23 6.42 3.69 -14.72
CA LYS A 23 6.21 4.00 -13.30
C LYS A 23 4.69 4.12 -13.06
N LEU A 24 4.11 3.15 -12.35
CA LEU A 24 2.69 3.16 -12.01
C LEU A 24 2.39 4.42 -11.23
N SER A 25 1.37 5.17 -11.65
CA SER A 25 0.95 6.37 -10.94
C SER A 25 0.16 5.92 -9.71
N THR A 26 0.74 6.17 -8.53
CA THR A 26 0.14 5.79 -7.25
C THR A 26 -0.72 6.92 -6.70
N HIS A 27 -1.97 6.62 -6.38
CA HIS A 27 -2.88 7.54 -5.69
C HIS A 27 -3.26 6.96 -4.33
N ARG A 28 -3.12 7.78 -3.30
CA ARG A 28 -3.37 7.39 -1.91
C ARG A 28 -4.59 8.13 -1.39
N PHE A 29 -5.49 7.38 -0.74
CA PHE A 29 -6.75 7.88 -0.21
C PHE A 29 -6.91 7.51 1.26
N ASN A 30 -7.21 8.49 2.10
CA ASN A 30 -7.66 8.23 3.46
C ASN A 30 -9.19 8.03 3.46
N ILE A 31 -9.65 6.87 3.91
CA ILE A 31 -11.07 6.51 3.79
C ILE A 31 -11.99 7.42 4.60
N ASP A 32 -11.52 8.00 5.71
CA ASP A 32 -12.34 8.86 6.56
C ASP A 32 -12.53 10.25 5.98
N GLN A 33 -11.60 10.70 5.12
CA GLN A 33 -11.63 12.03 4.52
C GLN A 33 -12.20 12.02 3.10
N GLN A 34 -11.88 10.99 2.32
CA GLN A 34 -12.11 10.99 0.86
C GLN A 34 -13.11 9.94 0.39
N CYS A 35 -13.48 8.99 1.25
CA CYS A 35 -14.40 7.90 0.93
C CYS A 35 -15.64 7.97 1.85
N PRO A 36 -16.63 8.85 1.55
CA PRO A 36 -17.82 8.96 2.36
C PRO A 36 -18.57 7.63 2.50
N ILE A 37 -19.18 7.43 3.67
CA ILE A 37 -20.05 6.29 3.95
C ILE A 37 -21.32 6.43 3.10
N GLN A 38 -21.59 5.42 2.28
CA GLN A 38 -22.77 5.34 1.44
C GLN A 38 -23.88 4.52 2.11
N ALA A 39 -23.52 3.43 2.77
CA ALA A 39 -24.46 2.56 3.46
C ALA A 39 -23.80 1.89 4.67
N VAL A 40 -24.60 1.57 5.68
CA VAL A 40 -24.21 0.75 6.83
C VAL A 40 -25.30 -0.28 7.05
N THR A 41 -24.92 -1.55 7.05
CA THR A 41 -25.80 -2.67 7.37
C THR A 41 -25.33 -3.30 8.67
N VAL A 42 -26.19 -3.30 9.69
CA VAL A 42 -25.86 -3.84 11.01
C VAL A 42 -26.51 -5.21 11.17
N TYR A 43 -25.69 -6.19 11.51
CA TYR A 43 -26.07 -7.56 11.87
C TYR A 43 -25.90 -7.75 13.37
N ASN A 44 -26.27 -8.92 13.90
CA ASN A 44 -26.16 -9.20 15.33
C ASN A 44 -24.72 -9.28 15.84
N ASP A 45 -23.77 -9.61 14.97
CA ASP A 45 -22.37 -9.89 15.29
C ASP A 45 -21.37 -8.98 14.56
N ARG A 46 -21.82 -8.20 13.58
CA ARG A 46 -20.96 -7.32 12.78
C ARG A 46 -21.73 -6.15 12.16
N ALA A 47 -20.99 -5.17 11.66
CA ALA A 47 -21.52 -4.13 10.79
C ALA A 47 -20.72 -4.10 9.48
N GLU A 48 -21.43 -4.07 8.37
CA GLU A 48 -20.85 -3.86 7.04
C GLU A 48 -20.99 -2.38 6.68
N VAL A 49 -19.87 -1.74 6.32
CA VAL A 49 -19.84 -0.33 5.94
C VAL A 49 -19.42 -0.23 4.48
N THR A 50 -20.30 0.28 3.63
CA THR A 50 -19.99 0.56 2.22
C THR A 50 -19.59 2.01 2.07
N ARG A 51 -18.41 2.26 1.49
CA ARG A 51 -17.90 3.60 1.19
C ARG A 51 -17.71 3.77 -0.31
N LEU A 52 -17.85 5.00 -0.80
CA LEU A 52 -17.73 5.32 -2.22
C LEU A 52 -16.56 6.27 -2.48
N LEU A 53 -15.58 5.84 -3.28
CA LEU A 53 -14.58 6.73 -3.88
C LEU A 53 -15.03 7.13 -5.29
N ARG A 54 -14.97 8.43 -5.59
CA ARG A 54 -15.07 8.94 -6.97
C ARG A 54 -13.75 9.59 -7.33
N HIS A 55 -13.09 9.08 -8.36
CA HIS A 55 -11.83 9.60 -8.84
C HIS A 55 -11.83 9.65 -10.38
N HIS A 56 -11.15 10.64 -10.94
CA HIS A 56 -11.00 10.84 -12.37
C HIS A 56 -9.52 10.68 -12.73
N PHE A 57 -9.26 9.93 -13.80
CA PHE A 57 -7.91 9.75 -14.34
C PHE A 57 -7.78 10.56 -15.62
N ASP A 58 -6.78 11.44 -15.68
CA ASP A 58 -6.58 12.31 -16.84
C ASP A 58 -6.02 11.54 -18.05
N VAL A 59 -5.34 10.41 -17.81
CA VAL A 59 -4.65 9.62 -18.83
C VAL A 59 -5.01 8.14 -18.69
N GLU A 60 -5.14 7.44 -19.82
CA GLU A 60 -5.29 5.98 -19.81
C GLU A 60 -4.00 5.30 -19.34
N GLY A 61 -4.13 4.31 -18.47
CA GLY A 61 -2.98 3.59 -17.93
C GLY A 61 -3.34 2.74 -16.73
N THR A 62 -2.32 2.13 -16.14
CA THR A 62 -2.44 1.36 -14.90
C THR A 62 -2.07 2.24 -13.72
N TYR A 63 -2.90 2.20 -12.68
CA TYR A 63 -2.78 3.01 -11.47
C TYR A 63 -2.83 2.11 -10.24
N ASP A 64 -2.04 2.46 -9.24
CA ASP A 64 -2.11 1.84 -7.92
C ASP A 64 -2.94 2.74 -7.01
N LEU A 65 -4.06 2.22 -6.51
CA LEU A 65 -4.91 2.94 -5.56
C LEU A 65 -4.69 2.37 -4.17
N ILE A 66 -4.13 3.19 -3.27
CA ILE A 66 -3.86 2.82 -1.89
C ILE A 66 -4.93 3.45 -1.00
N PHE A 67 -5.68 2.63 -0.28
CA PHE A 67 -6.66 3.08 0.69
C PHE A 67 -6.09 2.90 2.10
N GLU A 68 -6.19 3.93 2.93
CA GLU A 68 -5.64 3.97 4.27
C GLU A 68 -6.67 4.48 5.29
N GLY A 69 -6.41 4.26 6.58
CA GLY A 69 -7.31 4.70 7.65
C GLY A 69 -8.42 3.70 7.96
N PHE A 70 -8.25 2.42 7.60
CA PHE A 70 -9.16 1.37 8.04
C PHE A 70 -9.11 1.21 9.57
N SER A 71 -10.26 0.87 10.15
CA SER A 71 -10.33 0.49 11.57
C SER A 71 -9.40 -0.69 11.85
N PRO A 72 -8.65 -0.69 12.97
CA PRO A 72 -7.79 -1.82 13.35
C PRO A 72 -8.59 -3.10 13.64
N PHE A 73 -9.91 -2.98 13.80
CA PHE A 73 -10.84 -4.09 14.04
C PHE A 73 -11.50 -4.62 12.77
N VAL A 74 -11.07 -4.14 11.59
CA VAL A 74 -11.60 -4.67 10.33
C VAL A 74 -11.15 -6.11 10.13
N ASP A 75 -12.07 -6.99 9.77
CA ASP A 75 -11.71 -8.33 9.32
C ASP A 75 -11.17 -8.23 7.89
N GLN A 76 -9.92 -8.66 7.69
CA GLN A 76 -9.26 -8.60 6.38
C GLN A 76 -10.00 -9.43 5.33
N THR A 77 -10.62 -10.53 5.72
CA THR A 77 -11.40 -11.38 4.80
C THR A 77 -12.75 -10.77 4.44
N SER A 78 -13.17 -9.72 5.15
CA SER A 78 -14.41 -8.99 4.91
C SER A 78 -14.25 -7.79 3.97
N LEU A 79 -13.01 -7.44 3.59
CA LEU A 79 -12.74 -6.32 2.70
C LEU A 79 -13.04 -6.70 1.24
N HIS A 80 -14.05 -6.05 0.69
CA HIS A 80 -14.45 -6.23 -0.70
C HIS A 80 -14.38 -4.89 -1.41
N VAL A 81 -13.67 -4.86 -2.53
CA VAL A 81 -13.63 -3.70 -3.42
C VAL A 81 -14.51 -4.03 -4.62
N SER A 82 -15.47 -3.16 -4.89
CA SER A 82 -16.31 -3.25 -6.07
C SER A 82 -16.37 -1.89 -6.76
N GLY A 83 -16.44 -1.92 -8.08
CA GLY A 83 -16.28 -0.74 -8.92
C GLY A 83 -15.63 -1.11 -10.24
N GLY A 84 -15.55 -0.16 -11.17
CA GLY A 84 -14.99 -0.45 -12.50
C GLY A 84 -15.92 -1.30 -13.37
N THR A 85 -17.22 -1.07 -13.31
CA THR A 85 -18.18 -1.75 -14.19
C THR A 85 -18.24 -1.07 -15.56
N GLY A 86 -17.27 -1.35 -16.43
CA GLY A 86 -17.37 -0.99 -17.85
C GLY A 86 -16.04 -0.64 -18.53
N LYS A 87 -16.12 0.11 -19.65
CA LYS A 87 -14.97 0.52 -20.48
C LYS A 87 -14.00 1.49 -19.78
N ALA A 88 -14.38 2.05 -18.62
CA ALA A 88 -13.66 3.17 -18.01
C ALA A 88 -12.54 2.75 -17.05
N CYS A 89 -12.67 1.62 -16.36
CA CYS A 89 -11.64 1.14 -15.43
C CYS A 89 -11.90 -0.34 -15.10
N THR A 90 -10.85 -1.15 -15.08
CA THR A 90 -10.93 -2.57 -14.67
C THR A 90 -10.05 -2.76 -13.45
N ILE A 91 -10.59 -3.41 -12.41
CA ILE A 91 -9.80 -3.80 -11.24
C ILE A 91 -8.94 -5.01 -11.63
N LEU A 92 -7.63 -4.87 -11.58
CA LEU A 92 -6.68 -5.95 -11.92
C LEU A 92 -6.35 -6.82 -10.72
N GLU A 93 -6.06 -6.18 -9.59
CA GLU A 93 -5.65 -6.84 -8.35
C GLU A 93 -6.15 -6.06 -7.14
N VAL A 94 -6.43 -6.77 -6.06
CA VAL A 94 -6.72 -6.20 -4.74
C VAL A 94 -5.84 -6.93 -3.74
N SER A 95 -4.99 -6.18 -3.04
CA SER A 95 -4.15 -6.68 -1.96
C SER A 95 -4.36 -5.86 -0.70
N TYR A 96 -4.16 -6.50 0.44
CA TYR A 96 -4.26 -5.88 1.76
C TYR A 96 -2.91 -5.97 2.46
N GLN A 97 -2.50 -4.87 3.10
CA GLN A 97 -1.28 -4.81 3.89
C GLN A 97 -1.52 -4.00 5.16
N THR A 98 -1.14 -4.56 6.31
CA THR A 98 -1.05 -3.81 7.57
C THR A 98 0.35 -3.20 7.68
N CYS A 99 0.43 -1.87 7.70
CA CYS A 99 1.67 -1.14 7.94
C CYS A 99 1.69 -0.66 9.39
N TYR A 100 2.72 -1.06 10.14
CA TYR A 100 2.99 -0.49 11.45
C TYR A 100 3.94 0.69 11.25
N GLU A 101 3.56 1.88 11.68
CA GLU A 101 4.55 2.95 11.84
C GLU A 101 5.55 2.46 12.87
N ASN A 102 6.82 2.35 12.46
CA ASN A 102 7.89 2.18 13.42
C ASN A 102 7.78 3.36 14.38
N ALA A 103 7.45 3.08 15.65
CA ALA A 103 7.47 4.09 16.69
C ALA A 103 8.77 4.85 16.51
N LYS A 104 8.69 6.15 16.18
CA LYS A 104 9.86 7.00 16.32
C LYS A 104 10.33 6.75 17.74
N PRO A 105 11.60 6.36 17.95
CA PRO A 105 12.11 6.36 19.30
C PRO A 105 12.04 7.82 19.74
N GLU A 106 10.97 8.19 20.44
CA GLU A 106 10.99 9.28 21.39
C GLU A 106 11.88 8.79 22.53
N THR A 107 13.17 8.67 22.23
CA THR A 107 14.18 8.75 23.28
C THR A 107 14.14 10.20 23.70
N ASP A 108 13.31 10.50 24.69
CA ASP A 108 13.41 11.74 25.42
C ASP A 108 14.77 11.73 26.15
N LEU A 109 15.78 12.21 25.43
CA LEU A 109 17.16 12.25 25.90
C LEU A 109 17.33 13.14 27.14
N SER A 110 16.32 13.96 27.49
CA SER A 110 16.35 14.78 28.70
C SER A 110 16.50 13.93 29.97
N SER A 111 15.92 12.72 29.98
CA SER A 111 16.03 11.79 31.10
C SER A 111 17.45 11.19 31.21
N LEU A 112 18.13 11.00 30.08
CA LEU A 112 19.50 10.48 30.03
C LEU A 112 20.52 11.56 30.40
N GLU A 113 20.32 12.80 29.94
CA GLU A 113 21.13 13.96 30.33
C GLU A 113 21.03 14.23 31.84
N LYS A 114 19.82 14.09 32.41
CA LYS A 114 19.60 14.26 33.85
C LYS A 114 20.34 13.19 34.66
N LEU A 115 20.22 11.92 34.28
CA LEU A 115 20.94 10.81 34.92
C LEU A 115 22.46 11.00 34.84
N GLN A 116 22.98 11.49 33.72
CA GLN A 116 24.41 11.74 33.56
C GLN A 116 24.89 12.92 34.44
N SER A 117 24.07 13.96 34.60
CA SER A 117 24.37 15.06 35.52
C SER A 117 24.38 14.62 36.99
N GLU A 118 23.44 13.76 37.39
CA GLU A 118 23.39 13.20 38.75
C GLU A 118 24.59 12.28 39.01
N PHE A 119 25.01 11.48 38.03
CA PHE A 119 26.20 10.63 38.15
C PHE A 119 27.48 11.44 38.38
N ASN A 120 27.72 12.47 37.56
CA ASN A 120 28.90 13.34 37.70
C ASN A 120 28.89 14.05 39.05
N GLN A 121 27.72 14.51 39.52
CA GLN A 121 27.60 15.16 40.82
C GLN A 121 27.92 14.21 41.98
N ILE A 122 27.57 12.94 41.88
CA ILE A 122 27.91 11.94 42.90
C ILE A 122 29.41 11.61 42.85
N GLU A 123 30.00 11.47 41.66
CA GLU A 123 31.43 11.23 41.50
C GLU A 123 32.28 12.34 42.12
N ASP A 124 31.91 13.61 41.87
CA ASP A 124 32.56 14.77 42.47
C ASP A 124 32.42 14.80 44.00
N ASN A 125 31.32 14.31 44.57
CA ASN A 125 31.12 14.26 46.02
C ASN A 125 31.86 13.10 46.69
N VAL A 126 32.09 11.99 45.98
CA VAL A 126 32.82 10.83 46.50
C VAL A 126 34.34 11.01 46.37
N GLY A 127 34.81 11.77 45.37
CA GLY A 127 36.25 12.06 45.17
C GLY A 127 36.87 13.09 46.13
N VAL A 128 36.08 13.67 47.04
CA VAL A 128 36.50 14.73 47.99
C VAL A 128 36.69 14.21 49.43
N HIS A 129 36.68 12.89 49.64
CA HIS A 129 37.04 12.25 50.92
C HIS A 129 38.23 11.30 50.82
#